data_AF-A0A2V8CRJ8-F1
#
_entry.id   AF-A0A2V8CRJ8-F1
#
_cell.length_a   1.000
_cell.length_b   1.000
_cell.length_c   1.000
_cell.angle_alpha   90.00
_cell.angle_beta   90.00
_cell.angle_gamma   90.00
#
_symmetry.space_group_name_H-M   'P 1'
#
loop_
_entity.id
_entity.type
_entity.pdbx_description
1 polymer ?
#
loop_
_entity_poly.entity_id
_entity_poly.type
_entity_poly.pdbx_seq_one_letter_code
_entity_poly.pdbx_strand_id
1 'polypeptide(L)' 'MNVEPIGARQLPDSTQLDLRVEKTFSLPKQQRFAVRANVFNTLNANTTLDVTRLSGPNFLKPTVIMEPRIMEFSMTYSF' A
#
# COMPACT_ATOMS: atom_id res chain seq x y z
N MET A 1 26.70 -14.65 23.95
CA MET A 1 26.22 -14.22 22.61
C MET A 1 25.87 -12.75 22.72
N ASN A 2 26.54 -11.88 21.94
CA ASN A 2 26.16 -10.47 21.85
C ASN A 2 25.01 -10.37 20.84
N VAL A 3 23.80 -10.08 21.33
CA VAL A 3 22.62 -9.87 20.47
C VAL A 3 22.40 -8.37 20.32
N GLU A 4 22.17 -7.92 19.10
CA GLU A 4 21.86 -6.51 18.87
C GLU A 4 20.57 -6.13 19.63
N PRO A 5 20.54 -4.98 20.33
CA PRO A 5 19.33 -4.50 20.97
C PRO A 5 18.19 -4.31 19.97
N ILE A 6 16.94 -4.54 20.42
CA ILE A 6 15.75 -4.23 19.62
C ILE A 6 15.77 -2.73 19.29
N GLY A 7 15.71 -2.38 18.00
CA GLY A 7 15.79 -0.99 17.54
C GLY A 7 17.18 -0.48 17.20
N ALA A 8 18.23 -1.32 17.28
CA ALA A 8 19.59 -0.95 16.84
C ALA A 8 19.70 -0.63 15.34
N ARG A 9 18.73 -1.08 14.53
CA ARG A 9 18.66 -0.84 13.09
C ARG A 9 17.32 -0.25 12.70
N GLN A 10 17.37 0.79 11.88
CA GLN A 10 16.21 1.38 11.23
C GLN A 10 16.12 0.83 9.80
N LEU A 11 14.91 0.53 9.36
CA LEU A 11 14.63 0.16 7.97
C LEU A 11 14.57 1.42 7.09
N PRO A 12 14.67 1.29 5.76
CA PRO A 12 14.51 2.42 4.86
C PRO A 12 13.13 3.09 5.03
N ASP A 13 13.08 4.40 4.85
CA ASP A 13 11.82 5.13 4.82
C ASP A 13 10.92 4.60 3.71
N SER A 14 9.66 4.31 4.04
CA SER A 14 8.67 3.85 3.06
C SER A 14 7.80 5.02 2.62
N THR A 15 7.94 5.43 1.36
CA THR A 15 7.08 6.43 0.72
C THR A 15 6.17 5.75 -0.29
N GLN A 16 4.86 5.81 -0.07
CA GLN A 16 3.86 5.30 -0.99
C GLN A 16 2.95 6.44 -1.46
N LEU A 17 2.74 6.52 -2.78
CA LEU A 17 1.79 7.45 -3.39
C LEU A 17 0.59 6.67 -3.92
N ASP A 18 -0.61 7.03 -3.46
CA ASP A 18 -1.87 6.46 -3.91
C ASP A 18 -2.71 7.52 -4.63
N LEU A 19 -3.35 7.12 -5.72
CA LEU A 19 -4.19 8.00 -6.53
C LEU A 19 -5.62 7.48 -6.56
N ARG A 20 -6.58 8.40 -6.39
CA ARG A 20 -8.01 8.13 -6.52
C ARG A 20 -8.63 9.14 -7.48
N VAL A 21 -9.36 8.63 -8.46
CA VAL A 21 -10.17 9.43 -9.37
C VAL A 21 -11.60 8.92 -9.32
N GLU A 22 -12.55 9.84 -9.13
CA GLU A 22 -13.98 9.53 -9.11
C GLU A 22 -14.72 10.49 -10.03
N LYS A 23 -15.67 9.94 -10.78
CA LYS A 23 -16.62 10.71 -11.57
C LYS A 23 -18.04 10.34 -11.15
N THR A 24 -18.78 11.35 -10.68
CA THR A 24 -20.19 11.22 -10.34
C THR A 24 -21.06 11.86 -11.42
N PHE A 25 -22.01 11.09 -11.91
CA PHE A 25 -23.04 11.47 -12.87
C PHE A 25 -24.35 11.71 -12.11
N SER A 26 -24.95 12.88 -12.32
CA SER A 26 -26.29 13.17 -11.81
C SER A 26 -27.33 12.68 -12.82
N LEU A 27 -28.28 11.86 -12.36
CA LEU A 27 -29.37 11.33 -13.17
C LEU A 27 -30.69 12.04 -12.83
N PRO A 28 -31.71 11.95 -13.69
CA PRO A 28 -33.06 12.42 -13.37
C PRO A 28 -33.59 11.79 -12.08
N LYS A 29 -34.57 12.45 -11.45
CA LYS A 29 -35.19 11.99 -10.19
C LYS A 29 -34.21 11.91 -9.00
N GLN A 30 -33.23 12.83 -8.95
CA GLN A 30 -32.24 12.95 -7.86
C GLN A 30 -31.30 11.74 -7.68
N GLN A 31 -31.30 10.82 -8.64
CA GLN A 31 -30.44 9.65 -8.67
C GLN A 31 -28.99 10.04 -8.97
N ARG A 32 -28.02 9.26 -8.48
CA ARG A 32 -26.60 9.46 -8.78
C ARG A 32 -25.92 8.14 -9.10
N PHE A 33 -25.01 8.19 -10.05
CA PHE A 33 -24.14 7.08 -10.43
C PHE A 33 -22.70 7.55 -10.35
N ALA A 34 -21.83 6.81 -9.66
CA ALA A 34 -20.41 7.14 -9.53
C ALA A 34 -19.57 6.00 -10.07
N VAL A 35 -18.51 6.35 -10.79
CA VAL A 35 -17.44 5.44 -11.21
C VAL A 35 -16.16 5.92 -10.59
N ARG A 36 -15.41 5.01 -9.98
CA ARG A 36 -14.16 5.28 -9.28
C ARG A 36 -13.06 4.35 -9.75
N ALA A 37 -11.86 4.90 -9.86
CA ALA A 37 -10.62 4.15 -10.02
C ALA A 37 -9.64 4.53 -8.90
N ASN A 38 -9.08 3.52 -8.24
CA ASN A 38 -7.99 3.66 -7.28
C ASN A 38 -6.73 3.00 -7.85
N VAL A 39 -5.59 3.65 -7.67
CA VAL A 39 -4.27 3.10 -7.97
C VAL A 39 -3.45 3.20 -6.69
N PHE A 40 -3.13 2.06 -6.11
CA PHE A 40 -2.28 1.95 -4.93
C PHE A 40 -0.83 1.71 -5.38
N ASN A 41 0.13 2.25 -4.64
CA ASN A 41 1.55 2.19 -4.99
C ASN A 41 1.80 2.64 -6.45
N THR A 42 1.37 3.86 -6.75
CA THR A 42 1.45 4.45 -8.10
C THR A 42 2.88 4.59 -8.59
N LEU A 43 3.86 4.78 -7.71
CA LEU A 43 5.28 4.82 -8.07
C LEU A 43 5.88 3.41 -8.23
N ASN A 44 5.13 2.35 -7.90
CA ASN A 44 5.55 0.96 -7.97
C ASN A 44 6.87 0.69 -7.22
N ALA A 45 6.98 1.23 -6.01
CA ALA A 45 8.13 0.99 -5.14
C ALA A 45 8.04 -0.43 -4.52
N ASN A 46 9.17 -0.93 -4.01
CA ASN A 46 9.34 -2.29 -3.50
C ASN A 46 10.04 -2.32 -2.13
N THR A 47 9.82 -1.28 -1.33
CA THR A 47 10.49 -1.07 -0.04
C THR A 47 10.30 -2.28 0.89
N THR A 48 11.36 -2.69 1.58
CA THR A 48 11.29 -3.73 2.60
C THR A 48 10.63 -3.17 3.85
N LEU A 49 9.50 -3.76 4.25
CA LEU A 49 8.72 -3.31 5.41
C LEU A 49 9.14 -4.04 6.68
N ASP A 50 9.64 -5.27 6.55
CA ASP A 50 10.09 -6.05 7.68
C ASP A 50 11.24 -7.00 7.34
N VAL A 51 12.05 -7.31 8.36
CA VAL A 51 13.20 -8.21 8.25
C VAL A 51 13.28 -9.14 9.46
N THR A 52 13.97 -10.27 9.27
CA THR A 52 14.30 -11.18 10.37
C THR A 52 15.28 -10.51 11.34
N ARG A 53 14.80 -10.18 12.55
CA ARG A 53 15.61 -9.57 13.62
C ARG A 53 16.36 -10.57 14.49
N LEU A 54 16.02 -11.85 14.41
CA LEU A 54 16.68 -12.91 15.17
C LEU A 54 18.09 -13.16 14.62
N SER A 55 19.09 -13.13 15.50
CA SER A 55 20.48 -13.46 15.14
C SER A 55 20.59 -14.90 14.63
N GLY A 56 21.16 -15.09 13.43
CA GLY A 56 21.31 -16.39 12.79
C GLY A 56 21.56 -16.28 11.28
N PRO A 57 21.55 -17.39 10.52
CA PRO A 57 21.85 -17.41 9.08
C PRO A 57 20.89 -16.60 8.20
N ASN A 58 19.71 -16.28 8.72
CA ASN A 58 18.69 -15.49 8.05
C ASN A 58 18.57 -14.06 8.61
N PHE A 59 19.50 -13.63 9.46
CA PHE A 59 19.51 -12.27 10.01
C PHE A 59 19.44 -11.24 8.88
N LEU A 60 18.53 -10.26 9.03
CA LEU A 60 18.22 -9.20 8.07
C LEU A 60 17.63 -9.65 6.71
N LYS A 61 17.24 -10.92 6.56
CA LYS A 61 16.47 -11.31 5.39
C LYS A 61 15.07 -10.67 5.42
N PRO A 62 14.62 -10.04 4.32
CA PRO A 62 13.27 -9.50 4.22
C PRO A 62 12.20 -10.55 4.50
N THR A 63 11.27 -10.23 5.38
CA THR A 63 10.08 -11.05 5.68
C THR A 63 8.84 -10.49 5.01
N VAL A 64 8.78 -9.16 4.86
CA VAL A 64 7.67 -8.45 4.23
C VAL A 64 8.23 -7.37 3.32
N ILE A 65 7.71 -7.32 2.09
CA ILE A 65 7.96 -6.26 1.12
C ILE A 65 6.66 -5.53 0.84
N MET A 66 6.75 -4.27 0.41
CA MET A 66 5.59 -3.48 0.03
C MET A 66 4.82 -4.16 -1.12
N GLU A 67 3.49 -4.06 -1.07
CA GLU A 67 2.62 -4.61 -2.11
C GLU A 67 2.92 -3.99 -3.48
N PRO A 68 2.78 -4.76 -4.58
CA PRO A 68 2.96 -4.23 -5.92
C PRO A 68 1.90 -3.16 -6.24
N ARG A 69 2.02 -2.50 -7.39
CA ARG A 69 0.97 -1.59 -7.85
C ARG A 69 -0.34 -2.34 -8.05
N ILE A 70 -1.39 -1.90 -7.34
CA ILE A 70 -2.75 -2.46 -7.43
C ILE A 70 -3.67 -1.42 -8.06
N MET A 71 -4.52 -1.87 -8.97
CA MET A 71 -5.57 -1.05 -9.57
C MET A 71 -6.94 -1.61 -9.20
N GLU A 72 -7.82 -0.75 -8.71
CA GLU A 72 -9.18 -1.09 -8.32
C GLU A 72 -10.17 -0.22 -9.08
N PHE A 73 -11.22 -0.84 -9.63
CA PHE A 73 -12.33 -0.15 -10.27
C PHE A 73 -13.61 -0.43 -9.48
N SER A 74 -14.38 0.60 -9.18
CA SER A 74 -15.66 0.48 -8.47
C SER A 74 -16.74 1.35 -9.11
N MET A 75 -17.98 0.91 -8.96
CA MET A 75 -19.17 1.62 -9.40
C MET A 75 -20.17 1.67 -8.25
N THR A 76 -20.87 2.78 -8.09
CA THR A 76 -21.85 2.97 -7.03
C THR A 76 -23.08 3.67 -7.59
N TYR A 77 -24.26 3.22 -7.17
CA TYR A 77 -25.54 3.81 -7.55
C TYR A 77 -26.34 4.18 -6.31
N SER A 78 -26.87 5.40 -6.26
CA SER A 78 -27.72 5.90 -5.17
C SER A 78 -29.05 6.40 -5.72
N PHE A 79 -30.15 6.01 -5.06
CA PHE A 79 -31.52 6.34 -5.42
C PHE A 79 -32.03 7.60 -4.72
#